data_AF-X1D050-F1
#
_entry.id   AF-X1D050-F1
#
_cell.length_a   1.000
_cell.length_b   1.000
_cell.length_c   1.000
_cell.angle_alpha   90.00
_cell.angle_beta   90.00
_cell.angle_gamma   90.00
#
_symmetry.space_group_name_H-M   'P 1'
#
loop_
_entity.id
_entity.type
_entity.pdbx_description
1 polymer ?
#
loop_
_entity_poly.entity_id
_entity_poly.type
_entity_poly.pdbx_seq_one_letter_code
_entity_poly.pdbx_strand_id
1 'polypeptide(L)' 'MRNFVPPIGRLKRYVEPAHSESVRVDSGVDEGDEISMFYDPMISKLITYAPTRAEATEALQLALDEYTIQGVETN' A
#
# COMPACT_ATOMS: atom_id res chain seq x y z
N MET A 1 -18.90 9.99 1.09
CA MET A 1 -18.05 8.86 0.67
C MET A 1 -17.88 8.92 -0.82
N ARG A 2 -16.65 9.00 -1.34
CA ARG A 2 -16.38 8.78 -2.76
C ARG A 2 -16.66 7.30 -3.05
N ASN A 3 -17.40 7.02 -4.12
CA ASN A 3 -17.97 5.71 -4.43
C ASN A 3 -16.89 4.72 -4.96
N PHE A 4 -15.81 4.51 -4.19
CA PHE A 4 -14.60 3.77 -4.59
C PHE A 4 -13.97 4.26 -5.90
N VAL A 5 -14.06 5.57 -6.17
CA VAL A 5 -13.47 6.17 -7.37
C VAL A 5 -11.95 6.16 -7.23
N PRO A 6 -11.21 5.60 -8.21
CA PRO A 6 -9.75 5.62 -8.27
C PRO A 6 -9.16 7.00 -7.96
N PRO A 7 -8.21 7.09 -7.02
CA PRO A 7 -7.47 8.33 -6.84
C PRO A 7 -6.54 8.54 -8.05
N ILE A 8 -6.59 9.73 -8.64
CA ILE A 8 -5.68 10.17 -9.71
C ILE A 8 -4.81 11.26 -9.12
N GLY A 9 -3.51 11.21 -9.37
CA GLY A 9 -2.59 12.25 -8.93
C GLY A 9 -1.21 11.74 -8.61
N ARG A 10 -0.36 12.66 -8.11
CA ARG A 10 1.04 12.39 -7.84
C ARG A 10 1.24 11.88 -6.42
N LEU A 11 2.00 10.78 -6.27
CA LEU A 11 2.51 10.32 -4.98
C LEU A 11 3.52 11.34 -4.44
N LYS A 12 3.10 12.19 -3.50
CA LYS A 12 3.97 13.20 -2.89
C LYS A 12 4.92 12.60 -1.86
N ARG A 13 4.45 11.53 -1.20
CA ARG A 13 5.24 10.71 -0.29
C ARG A 13 4.80 9.27 -0.43
N TYR A 14 5.77 8.37 -0.57
CA TYR A 14 5.52 6.93 -0.60
C TYR A 14 6.62 6.22 0.20
N VAL A 15 6.23 5.68 1.35
CA VAL A 15 7.10 4.89 2.21
C VAL A 15 6.40 3.57 2.49
N GLU A 16 7.08 2.48 2.14
CA GLU A 16 6.64 1.11 2.38
C GLU A 16 7.05 0.63 3.77
N PRO A 17 6.32 -0.33 4.37
CA PRO A 17 6.76 -1.05 5.55
C PRO A 17 8.07 -1.76 5.27
N ALA A 18 8.85 -1.99 6.32
CA ALA A 18 10.11 -2.71 6.18
C ALA A 18 9.86 -4.16 5.72
N HIS A 19 10.49 -4.53 4.61
CA HIS A 19 10.49 -5.93 4.18
C HIS A 19 11.13 -6.82 5.24
N SER A 20 10.50 -7.95 5.51
CA SER A 20 10.98 -8.95 6.47
C SER A 20 10.56 -10.35 6.03
N GLU A 21 10.91 -11.37 6.81
CA GLU A 21 10.45 -12.73 6.53
C GLU A 21 8.92 -12.87 6.57
N SER A 22 8.24 -12.01 7.31
CA SER A 22 6.78 -12.02 7.48
C SER A 22 6.05 -10.93 6.69
N VAL A 23 6.76 -9.98 6.06
CA VAL A 23 6.19 -8.84 5.32
C VAL A 23 6.84 -8.70 3.95
N ARG A 24 6.02 -8.74 2.90
CA ARG A 24 6.43 -8.48 1.52
C ARG A 24 5.51 -7.44 0.88
N VAL A 25 6.12 -6.45 0.26
CA VAL A 25 5.43 -5.49 -0.62
C VAL A 25 5.79 -5.78 -2.06
N ASP A 26 4.77 -5.95 -2.89
CA ASP A 26 4.94 -5.95 -4.34
C ASP A 26 4.38 -4.61 -4.86
N SER A 27 5.24 -3.66 -5.22
CA SER A 27 4.87 -2.36 -5.77
C SER A 27 5.42 -2.17 -7.18
N GLY A 28 4.82 -1.23 -7.91
CA GLY A 28 5.26 -0.82 -9.25
C GLY A 28 5.31 0.70 -9.41
N VAL A 29 5.38 1.42 -8.30
CA VAL A 29 5.37 2.88 -8.22
C VAL A 29 6.39 3.35 -7.18
N ASP A 30 6.92 4.54 -7.38
CA ASP A 30 7.84 5.22 -6.48
C ASP A 30 7.29 6.59 -6.04
N GLU A 31 7.90 7.18 -5.00
CA GLU A 31 7.62 8.57 -4.64
C GLU A 31 7.87 9.49 -5.83
N GLY A 32 6.88 10.31 -6.16
CA GLY A 32 6.91 11.24 -7.28
C GLY A 32 6.21 10.74 -8.53
N ASP A 33 5.81 9.46 -8.59
CA ASP A 33 5.05 8.91 -9.71
C ASP A 33 3.62 9.45 -9.80
N GLU A 34 3.07 9.42 -11.01
CA GLU A 34 1.71 9.86 -11.32
C GLU A 34 0.78 8.67 -11.52
N ILE A 35 -0.23 8.56 -10.66
CA ILE A 35 -1.30 7.55 -10.79
C ILE A 35 -2.28 8.05 -11.86
N SER A 36 -2.27 7.38 -13.01
CA SER A 36 -3.11 7.74 -14.16
C SER A 36 -4.54 7.24 -14.03
N MET A 37 -5.46 7.84 -14.77
CA MET A 37 -6.84 7.36 -14.91
C MET A 37 -6.99 6.19 -15.91
N PHE A 38 -5.94 5.87 -16.66
CA PHE A 38 -6.01 4.95 -17.81
C PHE A 38 -5.77 3.48 -17.41
N TYR A 39 -5.26 3.25 -16.21
CA TYR A 39 -4.94 1.93 -15.67
C TYR A 39 -5.53 1.77 -14.27
N ASP A 40 -5.47 0.55 -13.73
CA ASP A 40 -5.84 0.28 -12.34
C ASP A 40 -4.97 1.12 -11.39
N PRO A 41 -5.54 1.95 -10.49
CA PRO A 41 -4.79 2.80 -9.56
C PRO A 41 -4.11 2.02 -8.42
N MET A 42 -3.95 0.70 -8.53
CA MET A 42 -3.31 -0.12 -7.52
C MET A 42 -1.88 0.36 -7.25
N ILE A 43 -1.63 0.87 -6.05
CA ILE A 43 -0.33 1.41 -5.61
C ILE A 43 0.64 0.26 -5.29
N SER A 44 0.22 -0.66 -4.43
CA SER A 44 1.02 -1.80 -4.03
C SER A 44 0.17 -2.93 -3.47
N LYS A 45 0.78 -4.11 -3.36
CA LYS A 45 0.20 -5.28 -2.71
C LYS A 45 1.02 -5.60 -1.46
N LEU A 46 0.41 -5.43 -0.30
CA LEU A 46 0.97 -5.87 0.99
C LEU A 46 0.58 -7.33 1.26
N ILE A 47 1.56 -8.16 1.58
CA ILE A 47 1.38 -9.57 1.89
C ILE A 47 2.09 -9.86 3.21
N THR A 48 1.37 -10.51 4.13
CA THR A 48 1.97 -11.02 5.37
C THR A 48 1.83 -12.52 5.51
N TYR A 49 2.78 -13.11 6.24
CA TYR A 49 2.82 -14.54 6.51
C TYR A 49 3.18 -14.80 7.97
N ALA A 50 2.49 -15.77 8.58
CA ALA A 50 2.79 -16.33 9.89
C ALA A 50 2.20 -17.74 10.02
N PRO A 51 2.63 -18.55 11.02
CA PRO A 51 2.10 -19.89 11.25
C PRO A 51 0.59 -19.93 11.51
N THR A 52 0.03 -18.87 12.11
CA THR A 52 -1.41 -18.76 12.34
C THR A 52 -2.02 -17.55 11.64
N ARG A 53 -3.33 -17.64 11.36
CA ARG A 53 -4.10 -16.53 10.79
C ARG A 53 -4.09 -15.30 11.70
N ALA A 54 -4.11 -15.49 13.02
CA ALA A 54 -4.13 -14.40 13.98
C ALA A 54 -2.83 -13.58 13.91
N GLU A 55 -1.69 -14.26 13.96
CA GLU A 55 -0.36 -13.63 13.84
C GLU A 55 -0.18 -12.94 12.49
N ALA A 56 -0.63 -13.57 11.38
CA ALA A 56 -0.54 -12.95 10.06
C ALA A 56 -1.40 -11.68 9.95
N THR A 57 -2.57 -11.67 10.62
CA THR A 57 -3.45 -10.50 10.67
C THR A 57 -2.84 -9.38 11.51
N GLU A 58 -2.20 -9.70 12.64
CA GLU A 58 -1.48 -8.73 13.46
C GLU A 58 -0.29 -8.12 12.71
N ALA A 59 0.52 -8.95 12.04
CA ALA A 59 1.60 -8.48 11.17
C ALA A 59 1.06 -7.58 10.04
N LEU A 60 -0.10 -7.90 9.47
CA LEU A 60 -0.74 -7.08 8.44
C LEU A 60 -1.12 -5.70 8.97
N GLN A 61 -1.69 -5.64 10.18
CA GLN A 61 -2.07 -4.38 10.83
C GLN A 61 -0.84 -3.51 11.09
N LEU A 62 0.21 -4.08 11.68
CA LEU A 62 1.45 -3.34 11.96
C LEU A 62 2.11 -2.82 10.67
N ALA A 63 2.18 -3.65 9.63
CA ALA A 63 2.73 -3.23 8.34
C ALA A 63 1.87 -2.16 7.63
N LEU A 64 0.55 -2.18 7.82
CA LEU A 64 -0.34 -1.12 7.33
C LEU A 64 -0.06 0.21 8.04
N ASP A 65 0.18 0.20 9.35
CA ASP A 65 0.46 1.41 10.14
C ASP A 65 1.81 2.06 9.79
N GLU A 66 2.76 1.28 9.25
CA GLU A 66 4.07 1.78 8.81
C GLU A 66 4.03 2.51 7.46
N TYR A 67 3.00 2.28 6.63
CA TYR A 67 2.89 2.98 5.34
C TYR A 67 2.78 4.49 5.56
N THR A 68 3.48 5.25 4.72
CA THR A 68 3.12 6.66 4.51
C THR A 68 2.84 6.92 3.05
N ILE A 69 1.58 7.26 2.74
CA ILE A 69 1.13 7.62 1.40
C ILE A 69 0.51 9.01 1.46
N GLN A 70 1.01 9.94 0.64
CA GLN A 70 0.49 11.31 0.55
C GLN A 70 0.34 11.74 -0.90
N GLY A 71 -0.62 12.65 -1.16
CA GLY A 71 -0.88 13.20 -2.50
C GLY A 71 -2.00 12.49 -3.25
N VAL A 72 -2.37 11.28 -2.84
CA VAL A 72 -3.54 10.52 -3.29
C VAL A 72 -4.29 10.00 -2.07
N GLU A 73 -5.61 9.84 -2.18
CA GLU A 73 -6.41 9.16 -1.13
C GLU A 73 -6.20 7.64 -1.25
N THR A 74 -6.05 6.96 -0.13
CA THR A 74 -5.96 5.48 -0.07
C THR A 74 -7.22 4.89 0.57
N ASN A 75 -7.39 3.58 0.48
CA ASN A 75 -8.59 2.83 0.90
C ASN A 75 -8.65 2.51 2.40
#